data_AF-A0A0M4F8T5-F1
#
_entry.id   AF-A0A0M4F8T5-F1
#
_cell.length_a   1.000
_cell.length_b   1.000
_cell.length_c   1.000
_cell.angle_alpha   90.00
_cell.angle_beta   90.00
_cell.angle_gamma   90.00
#
_symmetry.space_group_name_H-M   'P 1'
#
loop_
_entity.id
_entity.type
_entity.pdbx_description
1 polymer ?
#
loop_
_entity_poly.entity_id
_entity_poly.type
_entity_poly.pdbx_seq_one_letter_code
_entity_poly.pdbx_strand_id
1 'polypeptide(L)' 'MIFEDNQKDLESATETLSEYLERDITSENLADIKQKVQDKYRYCEKRCSVLLNHVHEGYEKDWWDYTE' A
#
# COMPACT_ATOMS: atom_id res chain seq x y z
N MET A 1 -0.33 15.18 -8.03
CA MET A 1 0.90 14.62 -8.59
C MET A 1 0.72 13.12 -8.47
N ILE A 2 -0.05 12.54 -9.41
CA ILE A 2 -0.84 11.32 -9.13
C ILE A 2 0.04 10.13 -8.73
N PHE A 3 1.18 9.96 -9.38
CA PHE A 3 2.16 8.93 -9.02
C PHE A 3 2.65 9.07 -7.57
N GLU A 4 3.16 10.25 -7.19
CA GLU A 4 3.69 10.50 -5.85
C GLU A 4 2.61 10.40 -4.76
N ASP A 5 1.39 10.85 -5.07
CA ASP A 5 0.24 10.70 -4.19
C ASP A 5 -0.07 9.21 -3.95
N ASN A 6 -0.10 8.40 -5.00
CA ASN A 6 -0.31 6.95 -4.91
C ASN A 6 0.86 6.23 -4.20
N GLN A 7 2.10 6.68 -4.43
CA GLN A 7 3.29 6.15 -3.78
C GLN A 7 3.25 6.39 -2.26
N LYS A 8 2.95 7.63 -1.85
CA LYS A 8 2.83 8.00 -0.43
C LYS A 8 1.71 7.23 0.27
N ASP A 9 0.58 7.04 -0.43
CA ASP A 9 -0.54 6.23 0.04
C ASP A 9 -0.14 4.77 0.29
N LEU A 10 0.64 4.18 -0.61
CA LEU A 10 1.16 2.81 -0.48
C LEU A 10 2.20 2.71 0.64
N GLU A 11 3.10 3.67 0.74
CA GLU A 11 4.13 3.73 1.79
C GLU A 11 3.46 3.78 3.17
N SER A 12 2.49 4.69 3.37
CA SER A 12 1.75 4.79 4.63
C SER A 12 0.98 3.51 4.98
N ALA A 13 0.37 2.85 3.98
CA ALA A 13 -0.32 1.58 4.18
C ALA A 13 0.67 0.45 4.55
N THR A 14 1.87 0.46 3.98
CA THR A 14 2.93 -0.50 4.26
C THR A 14 3.45 -0.33 5.67
N GLU A 15 3.79 0.90 6.07
CA GLU A 15 4.24 1.22 7.44
C GLU A 15 3.19 0.83 8.48
N THR A 16 1.92 1.15 8.23
CA THR A 16 0.81 0.79 9.14
C THR A 16 0.66 -0.73 9.31
N LEU A 17 0.89 -1.52 8.26
CA LEU A 17 0.84 -2.97 8.33
C LEU A 17 2.07 -3.52 9.06
N SER A 18 3.26 -3.04 8.72
CA SER A 18 4.52 -3.45 9.34
C SER A 18 4.54 -3.16 10.84
N GLU A 19 4.19 -1.95 11.25
CA GLU A 19 4.12 -1.56 12.66
C GLU A 19 3.16 -2.48 13.45
N TYR A 20 1.99 -2.77 12.88
CA TYR A 20 1.03 -3.65 13.54
C TYR A 20 1.59 -5.06 13.75
N LEU A 21 2.28 -5.61 12.75
CA LEU A 21 2.88 -6.95 12.80
C LEU A 21 4.09 -7.02 13.76
N GLU A 22 4.86 -5.93 13.88
CA GLU A 22 6.06 -5.90 14.71
C GLU A 22 5.78 -5.57 16.18
N ARG A 23 4.75 -4.79 16.47
CA ARG A 23 4.55 -4.18 17.80
C ARG A 23 3.17 -4.48 18.39
N ASP A 24 2.10 -4.23 17.66
CA ASP A 24 0.75 -4.21 18.23
C ASP A 24 0.15 -5.62 18.36
N ILE A 25 0.52 -6.54 17.47
CA ILE A 25 -0.07 -7.88 17.37
C ILE A 25 0.05 -8.70 18.68
N THR A 26 1.07 -8.46 19.50
CA THR A 26 1.32 -9.25 20.71
C THR A 26 0.37 -8.95 21.86
N SER A 27 -0.42 -7.88 21.76
CA SER A 27 -1.26 -7.36 22.85
C SER A 27 -2.75 -7.68 22.67
N GLU A 28 -3.11 -8.47 21.65
CA GLU A 28 -4.49 -8.69 21.22
C GLU A 28 -4.90 -10.17 21.23
N ASN A 29 -6.20 -10.45 21.23
CA ASN A 29 -6.69 -11.82 21.09
C ASN A 29 -6.60 -12.30 19.62
N LEU A 30 -6.58 -13.62 19.43
CA LEU A 30 -6.37 -14.24 18.11
C LEU A 30 -7.42 -13.84 17.06
N ALA A 31 -8.67 -13.64 17.47
CA ALA A 31 -9.76 -13.27 16.56
C ALA A 31 -9.56 -11.84 16.02
N ASP A 32 -9.21 -10.91 16.89
CA ASP A 32 -8.94 -9.51 16.53
C ASP A 32 -7.70 -9.39 15.66
N ILE A 33 -6.63 -10.15 15.97
CA ILE A 33 -5.41 -10.22 15.15
C ILE A 33 -5.74 -10.61 13.72
N LYS A 34 -6.48 -11.71 13.54
CA LYS A 34 -6.81 -12.21 12.20
C LYS A 34 -7.56 -11.16 11.38
N GLN A 35 -8.56 -10.52 11.97
CA GLN A 35 -9.37 -9.51 11.29
C GLN A 35 -8.52 -8.28 10.92
N LYS A 36 -7.77 -7.73 11.87
CA LYS A 36 -6.96 -6.53 11.64
C LYS A 36 -5.82 -6.74 10.65
N VAL A 37 -5.12 -7.89 10.71
CA VAL A 37 -4.10 -8.24 9.71
C VAL A 37 -4.73 -8.31 8.32
N GLN A 38 -5.88 -8.99 8.18
CA GLN A 38 -6.54 -9.10 6.88
C GLN A 38 -6.95 -7.74 6.31
N ASP A 39 -7.51 -6.86 7.13
CA ASP A 39 -7.97 -5.55 6.67
C ASP A 39 -6.79 -4.65 6.26
N LYS A 40 -5.73 -4.60 7.08
CA LYS A 40 -4.50 -3.83 6.76
C LYS A 40 -3.81 -4.36 5.51
N TYR A 41 -3.67 -5.68 5.38
CA TYR A 41 -3.08 -6.32 4.21
C TYR A 41 -3.88 -6.03 2.93
N ARG A 42 -5.20 -6.24 2.94
CA ARG A 42 -6.06 -5.95 1.78
C ARG A 42 -6.00 -4.49 1.37
N TYR A 43 -5.89 -3.58 2.34
CA TYR A 43 -5.74 -2.16 2.04
C TYR A 43 -4.39 -1.87 1.35
N CYS A 44 -3.29 -2.42 1.87
CA CYS A 44 -1.96 -2.29 1.27
C CYS A 44 -1.92 -2.87 -0.15
N GLU A 45 -2.46 -4.07 -0.36
CA GLU A 45 -2.59 -4.70 -1.68
C GLU A 45 -3.38 -3.82 -2.67
N LYS A 46 -4.49 -3.21 -2.21
CA LYS A 46 -5.29 -2.30 -3.03
C LYS A 46 -4.50 -1.06 -3.43
N ARG A 47 -3.70 -0.48 -2.53
CA ARG A 47 -2.85 0.69 -2.84
C ARG A 47 -1.76 0.34 -3.83
N CYS A 48 -1.16 -0.84 -3.70
CA CYS A 48 -0.19 -1.37 -4.66
C CYS A 48 -0.81 -1.51 -6.05
N SER A 49 -2.01 -2.09 -6.13
CA SER A 49 -2.74 -2.24 -7.38
C SER A 49 -3.07 -0.89 -8.04
N VAL A 50 -3.49 0.12 -7.26
CA VAL A 50 -3.77 1.47 -7.77
C VAL A 50 -2.51 2.13 -8.33
N LEU A 51 -1.38 2.04 -7.62
CA LEU A 51 -0.10 2.57 -8.07
C LEU A 51 0.34 1.91 -9.39
N LEU A 52 0.34 0.58 -9.44
CA LEU A 52 0.76 -0.17 -10.63
C LEU A 52 -0.16 0.08 -11.82
N ASN A 53 -1.48 0.15 -11.62
CA ASN A 53 -2.42 0.47 -12.69
C ASN A 53 -2.17 1.87 -13.27
N HIS A 54 -1.91 2.86 -12.42
CA HIS A 54 -1.58 4.21 -12.88
C HIS A 54 -0.26 4.25 -13.67
N VAL A 55 0.76 3.53 -13.19
CA VAL A 55 2.05 3.42 -13.89
C VAL A 55 1.88 2.73 -15.24
N HIS A 56 1.15 1.62 -15.31
CA HIS A 56 0.86 0.91 -16.56
C HIS A 56 0.07 1.80 -17.54
N GLU A 57 -0.96 2.49 -17.07
CA GLU A 57 -1.72 3.43 -17.92
C GLU A 57 -0.81 4.52 -18.49
N GLY A 58 0.13 5.04 -17.69
CA GLY A 58 1.08 6.02 -18.18
C GLY A 58 2.10 5.46 -19.17
N TYR A 59 2.44 4.17 -19.11
CA TYR A 59 3.22 3.52 -20.17
C TYR A 59 2.41 3.35 -21.46
N GLU A 60 1.13 2.98 -21.37
CA GLU A 60 0.27 2.81 -22.55
C GLU A 60 -0.03 4.13 -23.28
N LYS A 61 0.03 5.25 -22.54
CA LYS A 61 -0.31 6.60 -23.03
C LYS A 61 0.89 7.52 -23.19
N ASP A 62 2.11 7.00 -23.07
CA ASP A 62 3.36 7.75 -23.17
C ASP A 62 3.41 8.99 -22.25
N TRP A 63 2.99 8.85 -20.99
CA TRP A 63 3.02 9.94 -19.98
C TRP A 63 4.38 10.15 -19.32
N TRP A 64 5.25 9.15 -19.39
CA TRP A 64 6.50 9.10 -18.63
C TRP A 64 7.68 9.47 -19.52
N ASP A 65 8.41 10.50 -19.12
CA ASP A 65 9.69 10.86 -19.69
C ASP A 65 10.79 10.62 -18.66
N TYR A 66 11.94 10.11 -19.12
CA TYR A 66 13.13 10.02 -18.29
C TYR A 66 13.82 11.39 -18.23
N THR A 67 14.03 11.91 -17.02
CA THR A 67 14.85 13.10 -16.77
C THR A 67 16.15 12.69 -16.10
N GLU A 68 17.29 13.04 -16.71
CA GLU A 68 18.65 12.89 -16.15
C GLU A 68 18.89 13.75 -14.91
#